data_AF-A0A821E6A9-F1
#
_entry.id   AF-A0A821E6A9-F1
#
_cell.length_a   1.000
_cell.length_b   1.000
_cell.length_c   1.000
_cell.angle_alpha   90.00
_cell.angle_beta   90.00
_cell.angle_gamma   90.00
#
_symmetry.space_group_name_H-M   'P 1'
#
loop_
_entity.id
_entity.type
_entity.pdbx_description
1 polymer ?
#
loop_
_entity_poly.entity_id
_entity_poly.type
_entity_poly.pdbx_seq_one_letter_code
_entity_poly.pdbx_strand_id
1 'polypeptide(L)' 'PSCIRINQSAIRPRHQQEIAIQKDHKSIYDKVGHHLNEHYFVPMTATILKQYSNQLLHDLNRSYFSPLSYNDQTLAL' A
#
# COMPACT_ATOMS: atom_id res chain seq x y z
N PRO A 1 -34.95 -4.36 16.16
CA PRO A 1 -33.48 -4.59 16.24
C PRO A 1 -32.88 -4.66 14.83
N SER A 2 -32.37 -3.52 14.33
CA SER A 2 -31.73 -3.42 13.03
C SER A 2 -30.29 -3.95 13.12
N CYS A 3 -30.03 -5.09 12.50
CA CYS A 3 -28.68 -5.62 12.33
C CYS A 3 -27.93 -4.67 11.40
N ILE A 4 -27.00 -3.88 11.94
CA ILE A 4 -26.02 -3.14 11.13
C ILE A 4 -25.26 -4.21 10.36
N ARG A 5 -25.52 -4.34 9.06
CA ARG A 5 -24.67 -5.13 8.16
C ARG A 5 -23.31 -4.44 8.15
N ILE A 6 -22.41 -4.89 9.01
CA ILE A 6 -20.99 -4.59 8.90
C ILE A 6 -20.60 -5.00 7.49
N ASN A 7 -20.14 -4.05 6.69
CA ASN A 7 -19.73 -4.26 5.30
C ASN A 7 -18.67 -5.38 5.28
N GLN A 8 -19.08 -6.62 5.02
CA GLN A 8 -18.18 -7.79 4.96
C GLN A 8 -17.19 -7.68 3.79
N SER A 9 -17.40 -6.72 2.89
CA SER A 9 -16.49 -6.30 1.81
C SER A 9 -15.34 -5.41 2.28
N ALA A 10 -15.40 -4.83 3.49
CA ALA A 10 -14.33 -3.98 4.03
C ALA A 10 -13.14 -4.78 4.58
N ILE A 11 -13.31 -6.08 4.82
CA ILE A 11 -12.26 -6.97 5.33
C ILE A 11 -11.84 -7.89 4.19
N ARG A 12 -10.89 -7.45 3.37
CA ARG A 12 -10.22 -8.37 2.44
C ARG A 12 -9.52 -9.45 3.28
N PRO A 13 -9.64 -10.75 2.92
CA PRO A 13 -8.82 -11.78 3.53
C PRO A 13 -7.35 -11.39 3.51
N ARG A 14 -6.65 -11.59 4.63
CA ARG A 14 -5.23 -11.23 4.80
C ARG A 14 -4.37 -11.63 3.60
N HIS A 15 -4.59 -12.83 3.06
CA HIS A 15 -3.88 -13.33 1.88
C HIS A 15 -4.08 -12.45 0.62
N GLN A 16 -5.30 -11.94 0.39
CA GLN A 16 -5.57 -11.03 -0.72
C GLN A 16 -4.93 -9.65 -0.50
N GLN A 17 -4.83 -9.20 0.75
CA GLN A 17 -4.12 -7.96 1.09
C GLN A 17 -2.61 -8.12 0.84
N GLU A 18 -2.02 -9.25 1.22
CA GLU A 18 -0.61 -9.55 0.96
C GLU A 18 -0.29 -9.59 -0.55
N ILE A 19 -1.15 -10.22 -1.36
CA ILE A 19 -1.03 -10.20 -2.83
C ILE A 19 -1.11 -8.77 -3.37
N ALA A 20 -2.04 -7.97 -2.87
CA ALA A 20 -2.21 -6.59 -3.31
C ALA A 20 -0.99 -5.73 -2.92
N ILE A 21 -0.47 -5.88 -1.70
CA ILE A 21 0.76 -5.23 -1.23
C ILE A 21 1.93 -5.56 -2.16
N GLN A 22 2.13 -6.83 -2.53
CA GLN A 22 3.22 -7.22 -3.44
C GLN A 22 3.07 -6.59 -4.84
N LYS A 23 1.83 -6.58 -5.37
CA LYS A 23 1.55 -5.99 -6.69
C LYS A 23 1.78 -4.48 -6.69
N ASP A 24 1.28 -3.79 -5.67
CA ASP A 24 1.40 -2.34 -5.54
C ASP A 24 2.85 -1.94 -5.28
N HIS A 25 3.54 -2.67 -4.39
CA HIS A 25 4.97 -2.47 -4.11
C HIS A 25 5.79 -2.51 -5.38
N LYS A 26 5.65 -3.60 -6.17
CA LYS A 26 6.35 -3.75 -7.45
C LYS A 26 6.01 -2.62 -8.41
N SER A 27 4.72 -2.33 -8.60
CA SER A 27 4.29 -1.31 -9.56
C SER A 27 4.82 0.08 -9.22
N ILE A 28 4.78 0.46 -7.94
CA ILE A 28 5.25 1.77 -7.47
C ILE A 28 6.78 1.83 -7.52
N TYR A 29 7.46 0.77 -7.07
CA TYR A 29 8.92 0.69 -7.12
C TYR A 29 9.46 0.82 -8.54
N ASP A 30 8.89 0.07 -9.50
CA ASP A 30 9.31 0.10 -10.89
C ASP A 30 9.10 1.49 -11.51
N LYS A 31 7.94 2.12 -11.26
CA LYS A 31 7.65 3.47 -11.78
C LYS A 31 8.62 4.52 -11.25
N VAL A 32 8.87 4.53 -9.94
CA VAL A 32 9.78 5.49 -9.31
C VAL A 32 11.22 5.23 -9.75
N GLY A 33 11.66 3.97 -9.76
CA GLY A 33 12.99 3.61 -10.20
C GLY A 33 13.23 3.96 -11.67
N HIS A 34 12.24 3.74 -12.54
CA HIS A 34 12.34 4.12 -13.95
C HIS A 34 12.42 5.63 -14.12
N HIS A 35 11.56 6.39 -13.45
CA HIS A 35 11.59 7.86 -13.47
C HIS A 35 12.94 8.41 -12.98
N LEU A 36 13.49 7.85 -11.89
CA LEU A 36 14.77 8.27 -11.34
C LEU A 36 15.95 7.91 -12.26
N ASN A 37 15.88 6.75 -12.91
CA ASN A 37 16.88 6.35 -13.88
C ASN A 37 16.86 7.21 -15.15
N GLU A 38 15.67 7.54 -15.67
CA GLU A 38 15.51 8.32 -16.89
C GLU A 38 15.85 9.80 -16.71
N HIS A 39 15.42 10.42 -15.60
CA HIS A 39 15.54 11.87 -15.42
C HIS A 39 16.74 12.29 -14.57
N TYR A 40 17.22 11.41 -13.70
CA TYR A 40 18.26 11.73 -12.72
C TYR A 40 19.46 10.76 -12.78
N PHE A 41 19.47 9.83 -13.75
CA PHE A 41 20.53 8.83 -13.95
C PHE A 41 20.87 8.03 -12.68
N VAL A 42 19.89 7.84 -11.80
CA VAL A 42 20.06 7.04 -10.59
C VAL A 42 19.95 5.55 -10.98
N PRO A 43 21.01 4.74 -10.81
CA PRO A 43 20.95 3.33 -11.20
C PRO A 43 20.01 2.56 -10.27
N MET A 44 19.32 1.56 -10.81
CA MET A 44 18.41 0.68 -10.05
C MET A 44 19.10 -0.05 -8.86
N THR A 45 20.42 -0.16 -8.90
CA THR A 45 21.25 -0.76 -7.85
C THR A 45 21.64 0.22 -6.74
N ALA A 46 21.26 1.49 -6.85
CA ALA A 46 21.59 2.51 -5.86
C ALA A 46 21.02 2.14 -4.49
N THR A 47 21.82 2.32 -3.44
CA THR A 47 21.41 2.00 -2.06
C THR A 47 20.15 2.76 -1.64
N ILE A 48 19.94 3.97 -2.16
CA ILE A 48 18.75 4.78 -1.90
C ILE A 48 17.46 4.10 -2.40
N LEU A 49 17.51 3.40 -3.53
CA LEU A 49 16.35 2.67 -4.06
C LEU A 49 16.05 1.43 -3.20
N LYS A 50 17.09 0.75 -2.69
CA LYS A 50 16.89 -0.34 -1.73
C LYS A 50 16.24 0.16 -0.42
N GLN A 51 16.68 1.29 0.11
CA GLN A 51 16.07 1.91 1.29
C GLN A 51 14.61 2.31 1.02
N TYR A 52 14.36 2.95 -0.13
CA TYR A 52 13.03 3.29 -0.59
C TYR A 52 12.11 2.06 -0.70
N SER A 53 12.59 0.96 -1.28
CA SER A 53 11.84 -0.28 -1.40
C SER A 53 11.38 -0.82 -0.04
N ASN A 54 12.25 -0.81 0.96
CA ASN A 54 11.92 -1.25 2.32
C ASN A 54 10.90 -0.32 2.98
N GLN A 55 11.07 0.99 2.84
CA GLN A 55 10.16 2.00 3.40
C GLN A 55 8.76 1.87 2.76
N LEU A 56 8.71 1.75 1.43
CA LEU A 56 7.47 1.55 0.68
C LEU A 56 6.72 0.30 1.16
N LEU A 57 7.43 -0.81 1.37
CA LEU A 57 6.82 -2.04 1.89
C LEU A 57 6.25 -1.83 3.31
N HIS A 58 6.99 -1.12 4.17
CA HIS A 58 6.51 -0.79 5.52
C HIS A 58 5.23 0.06 5.47
N ASP A 59 5.21 1.10 4.65
CA ASP A 59 4.08 2.02 4.52
C ASP A 59 2.87 1.34 3.88
N LEU A 60 3.06 0.45 2.90
CA LEU A 60 1.99 -0.36 2.34
C LEU A 60 1.39 -1.32 3.38
N ASN A 61 2.23 -2.02 4.15
CA ASN A 61 1.74 -2.87 5.23
C ASN A 61 0.94 -2.05 6.25
N ARG A 62 1.45 -0.89 6.65
CA ARG A 62 0.73 0.00 7.56
C ARG A 62 -0.60 0.45 6.95
N SER A 63 -0.64 0.80 5.66
CA SER A 63 -1.86 1.29 5.02
C SER A 63 -2.93 0.22 4.83
N TYR A 64 -2.52 -1.01 4.51
CA TYR A 64 -3.44 -2.14 4.29
C TYR A 64 -3.96 -2.75 5.59
N PHE A 65 -3.18 -2.70 6.68
CA PHE A 65 -3.51 -3.32 7.96
C PHE A 65 -3.84 -2.32 9.07
N SER A 66 -3.68 -1.01 8.86
CA SER A 66 -4.17 -0.01 9.80
C SER A 66 -5.70 -0.01 9.77
N PRO A 67 -6.38 -0.20 10.91
CA PRO A 67 -7.82 -0.02 10.97
C PRO A 67 -8.17 1.40 10.53
N LEU A 68 -9.21 1.55 9.72
CA LEU A 68 -9.79 2.85 9.39
C LEU A 68 -10.13 3.55 10.71
N SER A 69 -9.74 4.82 10.85
CA SER A 69 -10.11 5.58 12.04
C SER A 69 -11.63 5.66 12.10
N TYR A 70 -12.20 5.56 13.30
CA TYR A 70 -13.67 5.57 13.51
C TYR A 70 -14.34 6.81 12.88
N ASN A 71 -13.61 7.93 12.75
CA ASN A 71 -14.10 9.17 12.15
C ASN A 71 -14.26 9.09 10.63
N ASP A 72 -13.58 8.18 9.94
CA ASP A 72 -13.75 7.96 8.49
C ASP A 72 -15.01 7.13 8.19
N GLN A 73 -15.56 6.43 9.18
CA GLN A 73 -16.80 5.66 9.04
C GLN A 73 -18.05 6.55 9.10
N THR A 74 -17.97 7.73 9.71
CA THR A 74 -19.13 8.61 9.92
C THR A 74 -19.49 9.51 8.73
N LEU A 75 -18.65 9.59 7.70
CA LEU A 75 -18.93 10.37 6.47
C LEU A 75 -19.61 9.55 5.35
N ALA A 76 -19.88 8.25 5.59
CA ALA A 76 -20.51 7.35 4.64
C ALA A 76 -21.97 6.99 4.99
N LEU A 77 -22.63 7.78 5.86
CA LEU A 77 -24.04 7.63 6.21
C LEU A 77 -24.87 8.81 5.71
#